data_AF-A0A920MBJ2-F1
#
_entry.id   AF-A0A920MBJ2-F1
#
_cell.length_a   1.000
_cell.length_b   1.000
_cell.length_c   1.000
_cell.angle_alpha   90.00
_cell.angle_beta   90.00
_cell.angle_gamma   90.00
#
_symmetry.space_group_name_H-M   'P 1'
#
loop_
_entity.id
_entity.type
_entity.pdbx_description
1 polymer ?
#
loop_
_entity_poly.entity_id
_entity_poly.type
_entity_poly.pdbx_seq_one_letter_code
_entity_poly.pdbx_strand_id
1 'polypeptide(L)'
;MLKGEEELQHYPGSEKIRIRGIQVHGKNRKGNHAGNRAALNLAGISQLSVQRGEQLAGRDSLINSFMLNVELSLLEDAPADIRQRSRVRFHLGSQEVMGPVILLENDHLPRGTTALAQLRLEKEVSSRYGDRFILRSYSPLMTLGGGRNIDPAPGKSRRIKRELAQRLKRLASDDQEGRVEEVIFLQSVRGSWNEK
;
A
#
# COMPACT_ATOMS: atom_id res chain seq x y z
N MET A 1 -4.10 20.05 4.26
CA MET A 1 -3.10 20.92 4.94
C MET A 1 -3.10 20.48 6.39
N LEU A 2 -1.96 20.04 6.91
CA LEU A 2 -1.85 19.64 8.32
C LEU A 2 -1.79 20.90 9.19
N LYS A 3 -2.52 20.91 10.30
CA LYS A 3 -2.55 22.03 11.26
C LYS A 3 -2.12 21.57 12.66
N GLY A 4 -1.67 22.51 13.48
CA GLY A 4 -1.51 22.26 14.92
C GLY A 4 -2.85 21.87 15.56
N GLU A 5 -2.78 21.05 16.62
CA GLU A 5 -3.90 20.45 17.36
C GLU A 5 -4.77 19.47 16.56
N GLU A 6 -4.43 19.16 15.31
CA GLU A 6 -5.14 18.16 14.51
C GLU A 6 -4.91 16.74 15.07
N GLU A 7 -5.99 15.95 15.08
CA GLU A 7 -5.95 14.53 15.45
C GLU A 7 -5.76 13.67 14.20
N LEU A 8 -4.80 12.77 14.26
CA LEU A 8 -4.44 11.81 13.24
C LEU A 8 -4.42 10.40 13.83
N GLN A 9 -4.28 9.43 12.95
CA GLN A 9 -4.05 8.05 13.32
C GLN A 9 -2.65 7.61 12.90
N HIS A 10 -2.00 6.87 13.79
CA HIS A 10 -0.77 6.15 13.52
C HIS A 10 -1.04 4.86 12.75
N TYR A 11 -0.19 4.53 11.78
CA TYR A 11 -0.34 3.38 10.88
C TYR A 11 0.99 2.61 10.73
N PRO A 12 1.01 1.27 10.85
CA PRO A 12 -0.14 0.36 10.90
C PRO A 12 -0.78 0.21 12.29
N GLY A 13 -0.37 1.00 13.28
CA GLY A 13 -1.04 1.04 14.56
C GLY A 13 -2.49 1.54 14.50
N SER A 14 -3.07 1.76 15.67
CA SER A 14 -4.41 2.37 15.82
C SER A 14 -4.42 3.52 16.82
N GLU A 15 -3.24 3.94 17.28
CA GLU A 15 -3.08 5.02 18.24
C GLU A 15 -3.59 6.33 17.65
N LYS A 16 -4.38 7.05 18.46
CA LYS A 16 -4.79 8.41 18.17
C LYS A 16 -3.68 9.37 18.54
N ILE A 17 -3.25 10.15 17.56
CA ILE A 17 -2.12 11.07 17.68
C ILE A 17 -2.62 12.49 17.57
N ARG A 18 -2.20 13.36 18.49
CA ARG A 18 -2.45 14.81 18.39
C ARG A 18 -1.17 15.57 18.09
N ILE A 19 -1.21 16.47 17.12
CA ILE A 19 -0.09 17.36 16.79
C ILE A 19 -0.06 18.51 17.81
N ARG A 20 0.97 18.58 18.65
CA ARG A 20 1.20 19.71 19.57
C ARG A 20 1.91 20.90 18.92
N GLY A 21 2.66 20.64 17.85
CA GLY A 21 3.44 21.67 17.19
C GLY A 21 4.08 21.19 15.90
N ILE A 22 4.33 22.14 14.99
CA ILE A 22 4.91 21.89 13.68
C ILE A 22 6.12 22.81 13.50
N GLN A 23 7.25 22.25 13.08
CA GLN A 23 8.45 22.99 12.75
C GLN A 23 8.91 22.71 11.33
N VAL A 24 9.26 23.77 10.59
CA VAL A 24 9.82 23.70 9.24
C VAL A 24 11.10 24.54 9.22
N HIS A 25 12.23 23.93 8.86
CA HIS A 25 13.57 24.54 8.89
C HIS A 25 13.87 25.26 10.23
N GLY A 26 13.59 24.58 11.35
CA GLY A 26 13.86 25.08 12.71
C GLY A 26 12.92 26.18 13.20
N LYS A 27 11.90 26.58 12.43
CA LYS A 27 10.93 27.62 12.81
C LYS A 27 9.55 27.02 13.06
N ASN A 28 8.90 27.46 14.14
CA ASN A 28 7.50 27.10 14.43
C ASN A 28 6.57 27.59 13.30
N ARG A 29 5.61 26.75 12.93
CA ARG A 29 4.58 27.02 11.91
C ARG A 29 3.22 26.56 12.42
N LYS A 30 2.16 27.26 11.97
CA LYS A 30 0.77 26.89 12.29
C LYS A 30 0.26 25.67 11.50
N GLY A 31 0.92 25.35 10.38
CA GLY A 31 0.54 24.26 9.52
C GLY A 31 1.62 23.92 8.51
N ASN A 32 1.43 22.81 7.79
CA ASN A 32 2.28 22.37 6.70
C ASN A 32 1.45 21.85 5.51
N HIS A 33 1.95 22.09 4.30
CA HIS A 33 1.33 21.62 3.06
C HIS A 33 2.03 20.34 2.55
N ALA A 34 1.32 19.59 1.71
CA ALA A 34 1.90 18.43 1.04
C ALA A 34 3.13 18.84 0.21
N GLY A 35 4.13 17.95 0.13
CA GLY A 35 5.40 18.19 -0.57
C GLY A 35 6.53 18.75 0.31
N ASN A 36 6.23 19.17 1.54
CA ASN A 36 7.22 19.74 2.46
C ASN A 36 7.58 18.79 3.60
N ARG A 37 8.86 18.78 4.00
CA ARG A 37 9.33 18.11 5.21
C ARG A 37 9.07 18.99 6.43
N ALA A 38 8.55 18.39 7.50
CA ALA A 38 8.32 19.06 8.78
C ALA A 38 8.68 18.13 9.93
N ALA A 39 9.14 18.71 11.04
CA ALA A 39 9.19 18.02 12.32
C ALA A 39 7.86 18.24 13.05
N LEU A 40 7.28 17.16 13.57
CA LEU A 40 6.01 17.19 14.30
C LEU A 40 6.27 16.83 15.75
N ASN A 41 5.78 17.65 16.67
CA ASN A 41 5.69 17.30 18.09
C ASN A 41 4.36 16.58 18.32
N LEU A 42 4.41 15.34 18.80
CA LEU A 42 3.25 14.44 18.86
C LEU A 42 2.88 14.11 20.31
N ALA A 43 1.59 13.90 20.55
CA ALA A 43 1.06 13.35 21.79
C ALA A 43 0.21 12.12 21.49
N GLY A 44 0.19 11.16 22.42
CA GLY A 44 -0.57 9.90 22.27
C GLY A 44 0.27 8.72 21.79
N ILE A 45 1.57 8.92 21.52
CA ILE A 45 2.50 7.84 21.16
C ILE A 45 3.88 8.09 21.76
N SER A 46 4.57 7.00 22.09
CA SER A 46 5.96 7.04 22.55
C SER A 46 6.91 7.05 21.35
N GLN A 47 8.03 7.77 21.47
CA GLN A 47 9.09 7.69 20.46
C GLN A 47 9.60 6.24 20.29
N LEU A 48 9.64 5.46 21.37
CA LEU A 48 10.14 4.08 21.34
C LEU A 48 9.20 3.11 20.61
N SER A 49 7.93 3.48 20.41
CA SER A 49 6.96 2.66 19.69
C SER A 49 6.87 3.02 18.20
N VAL A 50 7.59 4.05 17.73
CA VAL A 50 7.56 4.47 16.32
C VAL A 50 8.76 3.90 15.56
N GLN A 51 8.48 3.25 14.44
CA GLN A 51 9.47 2.69 13.53
C GLN A 51 9.51 3.43 12.20
N ARG A 52 10.67 3.40 11.54
CA ARG A 52 10.81 3.93 10.18
C ARG A 52 9.90 3.15 9.23
N GLY A 53 9.12 3.87 8.41
CA GLY A 53 8.16 3.28 7.49
C GLY A 53 6.71 3.46 7.93
N GLU A 54 6.48 3.79 9.19
CA GLU A 54 5.15 4.08 9.73
C GLU A 54 4.63 5.45 9.26
N GLN A 55 3.32 5.58 9.23
CA GLN A 55 2.62 6.71 8.63
C GLN A 55 1.69 7.39 9.64
N LEU A 56 1.52 8.70 9.48
CA LEU A 56 0.47 9.47 10.12
C LEU A 56 -0.49 9.94 9.04
N ALA A 57 -1.75 9.62 9.18
CA ALA A 57 -2.78 10.01 8.23
C ALA A 57 -4.09 10.30 8.96
N GLY A 58 -5.08 10.84 8.21
CA GLY A 58 -6.42 11.01 8.75
C GLY A 58 -6.97 9.67 9.25
N ARG A 59 -7.86 9.72 10.24
CA ARG A 59 -8.50 8.52 10.75
C ARG A 59 -9.21 7.75 9.63
N ASP A 60 -9.08 6.44 9.63
CA ASP A 60 -9.69 5.51 8.66
C ASP A 60 -9.33 5.81 7.19
N SER A 61 -8.25 6.57 6.94
CA SER A 61 -7.85 6.99 5.58
C SER A 61 -6.92 6.01 4.87
N LEU A 62 -6.27 5.13 5.63
CA LEU A 62 -5.44 4.04 5.12
C LEU A 62 -5.97 2.70 5.63
N ILE A 63 -5.73 1.65 4.85
CA ILE A 63 -6.15 0.30 5.18
C ILE A 63 -4.89 -0.55 5.39
N ASN A 64 -4.84 -1.23 6.53
CA ASN A 64 -3.77 -2.18 6.84
C ASN A 64 -4.05 -3.53 6.21
N SER A 65 -3.03 -4.12 5.60
CA SER A 65 -3.13 -5.46 5.05
C SER A 65 -1.76 -6.12 4.89
N PHE A 66 -1.72 -7.44 5.03
CA PHE A 66 -0.61 -8.28 4.58
C PHE A 66 -0.67 -8.62 3.09
N MET A 67 -1.73 -8.19 2.40
CA MET A 67 -2.01 -8.56 1.02
C MET A 67 -2.48 -7.35 0.23
N LEU A 68 -1.94 -7.16 -0.97
CA LEU A 68 -2.38 -6.11 -1.90
C LEU A 68 -2.64 -6.77 -3.25
N ASN A 69 -3.72 -6.42 -3.94
CA ASN A 69 -3.76 -6.64 -5.38
C ASN A 69 -3.22 -5.39 -6.07
N VAL A 70 -2.38 -5.60 -7.06
CA VAL A 70 -1.61 -4.55 -7.73
C VAL A 70 -1.64 -4.73 -9.23
N GLU A 71 -1.54 -3.62 -9.94
CA GLU A 71 -0.98 -3.60 -11.28
C GLU A 71 0.53 -3.50 -11.14
N LEU A 72 1.27 -4.43 -11.73
CA LEU A 72 2.72 -4.53 -11.64
C LEU A 72 3.34 -4.42 -13.03
N SER A 73 4.19 -3.42 -13.22
CA SER A 73 5.03 -3.22 -14.40
C SER A 73 6.48 -3.57 -14.09
N LEU A 74 7.07 -4.43 -14.92
CA LEU A 74 8.48 -4.78 -14.85
C LEU A 74 9.29 -3.93 -15.83
N LEU A 75 10.45 -3.43 -15.41
CA LEU A 75 11.32 -2.66 -16.29
C LEU A 75 11.89 -3.53 -17.41
N GLU A 76 12.21 -2.92 -18.55
CA GLU A 76 12.86 -3.59 -19.68
C GLU A 76 14.28 -4.06 -19.32
N ASP A 77 14.99 -3.28 -18.51
CA ASP A 77 16.35 -3.53 -18.03
C ASP A 77 16.39 -4.27 -16.69
N ALA A 78 15.25 -4.76 -16.20
CA ALA A 78 15.22 -5.58 -14.99
C ALA A 78 16.13 -6.82 -15.16
N PRO A 79 16.80 -7.27 -14.09
CA PRO A 79 17.83 -8.32 -14.18
C PRO A 79 17.26 -9.68 -14.61
N ALA A 80 15.96 -9.93 -14.40
CA ALA A 80 15.27 -11.14 -14.80
C ALA A 80 13.75 -10.92 -14.83
N ASP A 81 13.04 -11.80 -15.54
CA ASP A 81 11.59 -11.93 -15.44
C ASP A 81 11.14 -12.30 -14.02
N ILE A 82 9.95 -11.88 -13.62
CA ILE A 82 9.35 -12.32 -12.36
C ILE A 82 8.59 -13.62 -12.59
N ARG A 83 9.00 -14.71 -11.93
CA ARG A 83 8.24 -15.97 -11.92
C ARG A 83 7.21 -15.98 -10.80
N GLN A 84 6.21 -16.84 -10.92
CA GLN A 84 5.22 -17.09 -9.89
C GLN A 84 5.89 -17.35 -8.53
N ARG A 85 5.44 -16.64 -7.48
CA ARG A 85 5.98 -16.69 -6.10
C ARG A 85 7.42 -16.19 -5.92
N SER A 86 7.98 -15.45 -6.87
CA SER A 86 9.28 -14.79 -6.67
C SER A 86 9.23 -13.89 -5.43
N ARG A 87 10.22 -14.04 -4.53
CA ARG A 87 10.36 -13.15 -3.37
C ARG A 87 10.93 -11.81 -3.83
N VAL A 88 10.23 -10.75 -3.46
CA VAL A 88 10.61 -9.37 -3.77
C VAL A 88 10.63 -8.54 -2.50
N ARG A 89 11.36 -7.44 -2.56
CA ARG A 89 11.32 -6.38 -1.58
C ARG A 89 10.37 -5.31 -2.07
N PHE A 90 9.27 -5.13 -1.37
CA PHE A 90 8.24 -4.15 -1.66
C PHE A 90 8.50 -2.86 -0.89
N HIS A 91 8.45 -1.74 -1.61
CA HIS A 91 8.60 -0.41 -1.05
C HIS A 91 7.33 0.41 -1.26
N LEU A 92 6.73 0.86 -0.16
CA LEU A 92 5.61 1.80 -0.15
C LEU A 92 5.99 3.01 0.71
N GLY A 93 6.16 4.16 0.05
CA GLY A 93 6.70 5.35 0.71
C GLY A 93 8.08 5.05 1.32
N SER A 94 8.19 5.13 2.65
CA SER A 94 9.43 4.82 3.39
C SER A 94 9.45 3.42 4.00
N GLN A 95 8.34 2.67 3.90
CA GLN A 95 8.23 1.32 4.41
C GLN A 95 8.85 0.33 3.42
N GLU A 96 9.50 -0.69 3.96
CA GLU A 96 10.08 -1.80 3.20
C GLU A 96 9.61 -3.12 3.81
N VAL A 97 9.01 -3.98 2.99
CA VAL A 97 8.50 -5.29 3.42
C VAL A 97 8.81 -6.35 2.38
N MET A 98 9.23 -7.53 2.83
CA MET A 98 9.48 -8.67 1.96
C MET A 98 8.18 -9.45 1.70
N GLY A 99 8.10 -10.11 0.54
CA GLY A 99 6.98 -11.01 0.26
C GLY A 99 7.04 -11.64 -1.13
N PRO A 100 6.33 -12.77 -1.37
CA PRO A 100 6.17 -13.30 -2.72
C PRO A 100 5.17 -12.50 -3.57
N VAL A 101 5.48 -12.41 -4.86
CA VAL A 101 4.54 -11.96 -5.91
C VAL A 101 3.72 -13.14 -6.40
N ILE A 102 2.39 -13.01 -6.39
CA ILE A 102 1.47 -13.98 -7.00
C ILE A 102 0.91 -13.39 -8.28
N LEU A 103 1.34 -13.90 -9.42
CA LEU A 103 0.82 -13.51 -10.73
C LEU A 103 -0.58 -14.11 -10.94
N LEU A 104 -1.51 -13.29 -11.44
CA LEU A 104 -2.93 -13.65 -11.53
C LEU A 104 -3.36 -14.10 -12.93
N GLU A 105 -2.60 -13.73 -13.96
CA GLU A 105 -2.94 -14.01 -15.37
C GLU A 105 -2.03 -15.09 -15.97
N ASN A 106 -0.73 -15.05 -15.64
CA ASN A 106 0.31 -15.93 -16.17
C ASN A 106 1.18 -16.49 -15.04
N ASP A 107 2.06 -17.44 -15.36
CA ASP A 107 3.03 -18.02 -14.42
C ASP A 107 4.38 -17.28 -14.38
N HIS A 108 4.59 -16.33 -15.29
CA HIS A 108 5.73 -15.42 -15.31
C HIS A 108 5.31 -14.05 -15.87
N LEU A 109 6.09 -13.02 -15.53
CA LEU A 109 5.97 -11.65 -16.00
C LEU A 109 7.27 -11.26 -16.72
N PRO A 110 7.25 -11.17 -18.06
CA PRO A 110 8.41 -10.75 -18.85
C PRO A 110 8.83 -9.31 -18.56
N ARG A 111 10.11 -9.01 -18.76
CA ARG A 111 10.64 -7.64 -18.74
C ARG A 111 9.90 -6.72 -19.70
N GLY A 112 9.72 -5.46 -19.31
CA GLY A 112 9.02 -4.45 -20.11
C GLY A 112 7.50 -4.63 -20.19
N THR A 113 6.92 -5.59 -19.46
CA THR A 113 5.48 -5.86 -19.51
C THR A 113 4.78 -5.56 -18.18
N THR A 114 3.45 -5.48 -18.23
CA THR A 114 2.59 -5.22 -17.09
C THR A 114 1.62 -6.39 -16.90
N ALA A 115 1.36 -6.76 -15.65
CA ALA A 115 0.33 -7.74 -15.32
C ALA A 115 -0.35 -7.42 -13.98
N LEU A 116 -1.52 -8.04 -13.79
CA LEU A 116 -2.15 -8.08 -12.49
C LEU A 116 -1.47 -9.09 -11.58
N ALA A 117 -1.12 -8.65 -10.37
CA ALA A 117 -0.47 -9.46 -9.36
C ALA A 117 -1.08 -9.24 -7.97
N GLN A 118 -0.79 -10.16 -7.07
CA GLN A 118 -1.08 -10.04 -5.65
C GLN A 118 0.22 -10.14 -4.87
N LEU A 119 0.52 -9.12 -4.09
CA LEU A 119 1.62 -9.13 -3.15
C LEU A 119 1.15 -9.74 -1.84
N ARG A 120 1.94 -10.67 -1.29
CA ARG A 120 1.71 -11.24 0.04
C ARG A 120 2.91 -10.90 0.90
N LEU A 121 2.73 -9.96 1.80
CA LEU A 121 3.79 -9.31 2.54
C LEU A 121 3.96 -9.97 3.91
N GLU A 122 5.19 -9.98 4.40
CA GLU A 122 5.56 -10.58 5.70
C GLU A 122 5.17 -9.68 6.89
N LYS A 123 4.85 -8.40 6.63
CA LYS A 123 4.36 -7.42 7.60
C LYS A 123 3.19 -6.65 7.01
N GLU A 124 2.35 -6.09 7.87
CA GLU A 124 1.28 -5.20 7.42
C GLU A 124 1.86 -3.94 6.79
N VAL A 125 1.19 -3.50 5.73
CA VAL A 125 1.40 -2.20 5.12
C VAL A 125 0.10 -1.42 5.12
N SER A 126 0.21 -0.12 5.36
CA SER A 126 -0.93 0.79 5.37
C SER A 126 -0.98 1.51 4.04
N SER A 127 -2.03 1.27 3.27
CA SER A 127 -2.13 1.75 1.90
C SER A 127 -3.56 2.10 1.52
N ARG A 128 -3.71 2.78 0.40
CA ARG A 128 -5.00 3.05 -0.24
C ARG A 128 -4.93 2.73 -1.73
N TYR A 129 -6.10 2.68 -2.35
CA TYR A 129 -6.21 2.61 -3.81
C TYR A 129 -5.42 3.75 -4.46
N GLY A 130 -4.59 3.42 -5.44
CA GLY A 130 -3.79 4.38 -6.17
C GLY A 130 -2.40 4.65 -5.66
N ASP A 131 -2.04 4.14 -4.48
CA ASP A 131 -0.67 4.31 -4.01
C ASP A 131 0.33 3.63 -4.95
N ARG A 132 1.40 4.35 -5.28
CA ARG A 132 2.49 3.84 -6.09
C ARG A 132 3.51 3.14 -5.21
N PHE A 133 4.08 2.06 -5.72
CA PHE A 133 5.11 1.29 -5.04
C PHE A 133 6.26 0.95 -5.97
N ILE A 134 7.37 0.53 -5.38
CA ILE A 134 8.55 0.02 -6.09
C ILE A 134 8.80 -1.42 -5.63
N LEU A 135 9.13 -2.31 -6.57
CA LEU A 135 9.66 -3.63 -6.30
C LEU A 135 11.16 -3.70 -6.57
N ARG A 136 11.88 -4.30 -5.64
CA ARG A 136 13.30 -4.59 -5.76
C ARG A 136 13.55 -6.08 -5.58
N SER A 137 14.63 -6.58 -6.14
CA SER A 137 15.08 -7.95 -5.94
C SER A 137 15.52 -8.18 -4.49
N TYR A 138 15.43 -9.43 -4.05
CA TYR A 138 15.86 -9.83 -2.71
C TYR A 138 17.36 -9.62 -2.50
N SER A 139 18.18 -10.12 -3.44
CA SER A 139 19.63 -9.93 -3.50
C SER A 139 20.15 -10.31 -4.89
N PRO A 140 21.09 -9.55 -5.51
CA PRO A 140 21.51 -8.21 -5.09
C PRO A 140 20.34 -7.22 -5.13
N LEU A 141 20.46 -6.07 -4.46
CA LEU A 141 19.36 -5.11 -4.32
C LEU A 141 19.21 -4.23 -5.58
N MET A 142 18.45 -4.70 -6.56
CA MET A 142 18.21 -4.02 -7.84
C MET A 142 16.73 -3.67 -7.99
N THR A 143 16.42 -2.56 -8.67
CA THR A 143 15.03 -2.22 -8.99
C THR A 143 14.53 -3.16 -10.07
N LEU A 144 13.41 -3.84 -9.81
CA LEU A 144 12.73 -4.68 -10.78
C LEU A 144 11.70 -3.86 -11.56
N GLY A 145 10.97 -3.01 -10.85
CA GLY A 145 9.90 -2.21 -11.40
C GLY A 145 9.02 -1.66 -10.29
N GLY A 146 7.72 -1.60 -10.53
CA GLY A 146 6.77 -1.06 -9.59
C GLY A 146 5.37 -1.03 -10.16
N GLY A 147 4.51 -0.20 -9.59
CA GLY A 147 3.16 -0.08 -10.12
C GLY A 147 2.23 0.60 -9.13
N ARG A 148 0.96 0.23 -9.19
CA ARG A 148 -0.12 0.87 -8.46
C ARG A 148 -0.93 -0.15 -7.66
N ASN A 149 -1.27 0.21 -6.43
CA ASN A 149 -2.21 -0.53 -5.61
C ASN A 149 -3.64 -0.37 -6.15
N ILE A 150 -4.29 -1.49 -6.47
CA ILE A 150 -5.67 -1.52 -7.02
C ILE A 150 -6.68 -2.12 -6.04
N ASP A 151 -6.23 -2.92 -5.08
CA ASP A 151 -7.04 -3.32 -3.93
C ASP A 151 -6.13 -3.39 -2.68
N PRO A 152 -6.25 -2.44 -1.74
CA PRO A 152 -5.39 -2.34 -0.57
C PRO A 152 -5.61 -3.42 0.50
N ALA A 153 -6.70 -4.21 0.44
CA ALA A 153 -6.94 -5.25 1.44
C ALA A 153 -7.84 -6.38 0.91
N PRO A 154 -7.41 -7.10 -0.13
CA PRO A 154 -8.26 -8.04 -0.82
C PRO A 154 -8.69 -9.19 0.09
N GLY A 155 -9.97 -9.57 -0.03
CA GLY A 155 -10.53 -10.70 0.70
C GLY A 155 -9.99 -12.04 0.22
N LYS A 156 -9.87 -13.01 1.13
CA LYS A 156 -9.51 -14.41 0.81
C LYS A 156 -10.75 -15.20 0.37
N SER A 157 -11.48 -14.74 -0.66
CA SER A 157 -12.69 -15.42 -1.14
C SER A 157 -12.37 -16.46 -2.21
N ARG A 158 -12.63 -17.75 -1.92
CA ARG A 158 -12.53 -18.84 -2.92
C ARG A 158 -13.48 -18.64 -4.09
N ARG A 159 -14.64 -18.01 -3.86
CA ARG A 159 -15.71 -17.77 -4.85
C ARG A 159 -15.23 -16.92 -6.03
N ILE A 160 -14.23 -16.07 -5.81
CA ILE A 160 -13.80 -15.05 -6.77
C ILE A 160 -12.46 -15.41 -7.39
N LYS A 161 -11.80 -16.47 -6.91
CA LYS A 161 -10.44 -16.81 -7.33
C LYS A 161 -10.29 -16.94 -8.85
N ARG A 162 -11.32 -17.44 -9.56
CA ARG A 162 -11.32 -17.58 -11.02
C ARG A 162 -11.63 -16.28 -11.77
N GLU A 163 -12.41 -15.39 -11.16
CA GLU A 163 -12.84 -14.10 -11.76
C GLU A 163 -11.95 -12.92 -11.32
N LEU A 164 -11.02 -13.15 -10.39
CA LEU A 164 -10.27 -12.09 -9.72
C LEU A 164 -9.53 -11.20 -10.72
N ALA A 165 -8.87 -11.78 -11.72
CA ALA A 165 -8.16 -11.00 -12.74
C ALA A 165 -9.12 -10.09 -13.52
N GLN A 166 -10.27 -10.59 -13.98
CA GLN A 166 -11.25 -9.80 -14.72
C GLN A 166 -11.85 -8.66 -13.87
N ARG A 167 -12.12 -8.94 -12.59
CA ARG A 167 -12.62 -7.96 -11.63
C ARG A 167 -11.60 -6.87 -11.34
N LEU A 168 -10.34 -7.26 -11.17
CA LEU A 168 -9.24 -6.31 -10.99
C LEU A 168 -9.02 -5.43 -12.21
N LYS A 169 -9.24 -5.92 -13.43
CA LYS A 169 -9.25 -5.07 -14.64
C LYS A 169 -10.32 -3.99 -14.56
N ARG A 170 -11.51 -4.32 -14.05
CA ARG A 170 -12.57 -3.31 -13.81
C ARG A 170 -12.18 -2.33 -12.71
N LEU A 171 -11.49 -2.77 -11.65
CA LEU A 171 -10.96 -1.86 -10.63
C LEU A 171 -9.84 -0.94 -11.14
N ALA A 172 -9.07 -1.40 -12.11
CA ALA A 172 -7.96 -0.65 -12.70
C ALA A 172 -8.39 0.31 -13.82
N SER A 173 -9.62 0.19 -14.34
CA SER A 173 -10.11 1.03 -15.44
C SER A 173 -10.37 2.47 -15.00
N ASP A 174 -10.46 3.37 -15.98
CA ASP A 174 -10.82 4.78 -15.74
C ASP A 174 -12.32 4.99 -15.52
N ASP A 175 -13.13 3.95 -15.71
CA ASP A 175 -14.58 3.99 -15.44
C ASP A 175 -14.86 4.10 -13.93
N GLN A 176 -15.35 5.26 -13.50
CA GLN A 176 -15.60 5.52 -12.10
C GLN A 176 -16.80 4.74 -11.56
N GLU A 177 -17.87 4.59 -12.35
CA GLU A 177 -19.08 3.88 -11.90
C GLU A 177 -18.80 2.39 -11.76
N GLY A 178 -18.22 1.77 -12.79
CA GLY A 178 -17.82 0.36 -12.76
C GLY A 178 -16.83 0.04 -11.63
N ARG A 179 -15.95 0.98 -11.28
CA ARG A 179 -15.06 0.82 -10.11
C ARG A 179 -15.82 0.80 -8.79
N VAL A 180 -16.77 1.71 -8.59
CA VAL A 180 -17.56 1.76 -7.34
C VAL A 180 -18.36 0.47 -7.16
N GLU A 181 -19.01 -0.01 -8.22
CA GLU A 181 -19.74 -1.28 -8.19
C GLU A 181 -18.84 -2.45 -7.81
N GLU A 182 -17.64 -2.53 -8.39
CA GLU A 182 -16.71 -3.61 -8.09
C GLU A 182 -16.14 -3.51 -6.67
N VAL A 183 -15.90 -2.29 -6.14
CA VAL A 183 -15.52 -2.11 -4.73
C VAL A 183 -16.62 -2.62 -3.80
N ILE A 184 -17.88 -2.25 -4.04
CA ILE A 184 -19.03 -2.71 -3.23
C ILE A 184 -19.13 -4.23 -3.28
N PHE A 185 -19.03 -4.82 -4.47
CA PHE A 185 -19.05 -6.27 -4.64
C PHE A 185 -17.92 -6.93 -3.86
N LEU A 186 -16.67 -6.49 -4.07
CA LEU A 186 -15.49 -7.06 -3.42
C LEU A 186 -15.51 -6.89 -1.89
N GLN A 187 -16.20 -5.87 -1.37
CA GLN A 187 -16.45 -5.73 0.07
C GLN A 187 -17.54 -6.69 0.56
N SER A 188 -18.64 -6.89 -0.17
CA SER A 188 -19.72 -7.80 0.23
C SER A 188 -19.30 -9.28 0.34
N VAL A 189 -18.28 -9.66 -0.43
CA VAL A 189 -17.73 -11.02 -0.53
C VAL A 189 -16.48 -11.22 0.32
N ARG A 190 -15.93 -10.16 0.91
CA ARG A 190 -15.01 -10.28 2.04
C ARG A 190 -15.84 -10.84 3.19
N GLY A 191 -15.80 -12.17 3.35
CA GLY A 191 -16.47 -12.82 4.47
C GLY A 191 -16.16 -12.07 5.76
N SER A 192 -17.18 -11.86 6.59
CA SER A 192 -17.09 -11.16 7.86
C SER A 192 -15.97 -11.75 8.72
N TRP A 193 -14.84 -11.07 8.77
CA TRP A 193 -13.81 -11.32 9.77
C TRP A 193 -13.70 -10.05 10.59
N ASN A 194 -14.60 -9.95 11.57
CA ASN A 194 -14.51 -9.13 12.77
C ASN A 194 -15.57 -9.64 13.75
N GLU A 195 -15.27 -10.75 14.42
CA GLU A 195 -15.73 -11.05 15.77
C GLU A 195 -14.93 -12.26 16.29
N LYS A 196 -13.79 -11.97 16.93
CA LYS A 196 -13.28 -12.56 18.18
C LYS A 196 -11.92 -12.00 18.52
#